data_AF-A0A0C3BEM8-F1
#
_entry.id   AF-A0A0C3BEM8-F1
#
_cell.length_a   1.000
_cell.length_b   1.000
_cell.length_c   1.000
_cell.angle_alpha   90.00
_cell.angle_beta   90.00
_cell.angle_gamma   90.00
#
_symmetry.space_group_name_H-M   'P 1'
#
loop_
_entity.id
_entity.type
_entity.pdbx_description
1 polymer ?
#
loop_
_entity_poly.entity_id
_entity_poly.type
_entity_poly.pdbx_seq_one_letter_code
_entity_poly.pdbx_strand_id
1 'polypeptide(L)'
;MSVADFCRRAQELRDEDDAKFVKFVLTGKDGQGQAVVDPILDRVKPTEEMQLTRDYDSLLGMCPDIKVHGSLTVYPLAKRDDTLTRNTHFTYRFQYRATSLDIAIHKVPNICLGKWGTHNMLRAFIPGLYTEERGPQLTQDEQRMFYEDGLLPAIAILSPVSSTEWSPSYDDLMFAARRENGQLAFHTKVVPPEVVADLADQIRANLEDNGHRWGRGLVILHQIRGVKESTMHSVSYAAGDQAIIAFLRDHQLLKEDDDDTWTLTEAPNSSWYVDTGLQVASKQGRCLQWRTDGQCDLVARVCRLPEHKAISVTTPGSKSYTRDMASHLPAVSGCRIVFSKRAQTQGEYATSYLQMYTTEKSLIYNPDKGHFGKYVTCEQILKGKGDNFAENLFHLYLRAIRNNYSLARLEVRIPLEFATDVFQDFDRELIQSSLLSFDPNAWWSVRFLCSYLFFF
;
A
#
# COMPACT_ATOMS: atom_id res chain seq x y z
N MET A 1 34.54 8.50 -6.15
CA MET A 1 34.91 7.11 -5.78
C MET A 1 33.65 6.26 -5.67
N SER A 2 33.74 4.94 -5.81
CA SER A 2 32.58 4.04 -5.66
C SER A 2 32.12 3.95 -4.20
N VAL A 3 30.95 3.36 -3.97
CA VAL A 3 30.47 3.08 -2.61
C VAL A 3 31.40 2.09 -1.90
N ALA A 4 31.88 1.07 -2.59
CA ALA A 4 32.80 0.09 -2.03
C ALA A 4 34.14 0.71 -1.62
N ASP A 5 34.69 1.63 -2.42
CA ASP A 5 35.93 2.33 -2.09
C ASP A 5 35.77 3.23 -0.87
N PHE A 6 34.63 3.91 -0.74
CA PHE A 6 34.31 4.71 0.44
C PHE A 6 34.26 3.85 1.70
N CYS A 7 33.57 2.71 1.66
CA CYS A 7 33.51 1.78 2.79
C CYS A 7 34.89 1.22 3.16
N ARG A 8 35.71 0.88 2.16
CA ARG A 8 37.09 0.40 2.37
C ARG A 8 37.95 1.46 3.06
N ARG A 9 37.90 2.70 2.56
CA ARG A 9 38.64 3.83 3.15
C ARG A 9 38.19 4.13 4.58
N ALA A 10 36.89 4.08 4.84
CA ALA A 10 36.37 4.23 6.20
C ALA A 10 36.92 3.13 7.12
N GLN A 11 36.91 1.86 6.68
CA GLN A 11 37.47 0.77 7.49
C GLN A 11 38.96 0.94 7.76
N GLU A 12 39.77 1.32 6.77
CA GLU A 12 41.20 1.61 6.95
C GLU A 12 41.42 2.71 8.00
N LEU A 13 40.67 3.82 7.92
CA LEU A 13 40.77 4.91 8.89
C LEU A 13 40.33 4.49 10.29
N ARG A 14 39.39 3.55 10.41
CA ARG A 14 38.97 3.00 11.70
C ARG A 14 40.05 2.14 12.33
N ASP A 15 40.72 1.32 11.52
CA ASP A 15 41.83 0.49 11.97
C ASP A 15 43.03 1.35 12.41
N GLU A 16 43.16 2.58 11.89
CA GLU A 16 44.13 3.57 12.32
C GLU A 16 43.72 4.35 13.58
N ASP A 17 42.56 4.99 13.57
CA ASP A 17 42.08 5.94 14.58
C ASP A 17 40.57 6.22 14.43
N ASP A 18 39.77 5.86 15.44
CA ASP A 18 38.33 6.08 15.47
C ASP A 18 37.94 7.55 15.21
N ALA A 19 38.73 8.53 15.66
CA ALA A 19 38.45 9.94 15.42
C ALA A 19 38.58 10.32 13.94
N LYS A 20 39.57 9.77 13.24
CA LYS A 20 39.72 9.95 11.78
C LYS A 20 38.57 9.30 11.03
N PHE A 21 38.18 8.09 11.46
CA PHE A 21 37.04 7.38 10.91
C PHE A 21 35.75 8.20 11.04
N VAL A 22 35.40 8.64 12.25
CA VAL A 22 34.18 9.44 12.52
C VAL A 22 34.18 10.70 11.64
N LYS A 23 35.31 11.42 11.59
CA LYS A 23 35.47 12.62 10.76
C LYS A 23 35.26 12.32 9.27
N PHE A 24 35.83 11.23 8.77
CA PHE A 24 35.70 10.85 7.36
C PHE A 24 34.27 10.44 7.01
N VAL A 25 33.61 9.61 7.82
CA VAL A 25 32.23 9.16 7.54
C VAL A 25 31.25 10.33 7.56
N LEU A 26 31.41 11.27 8.50
CA LEU A 26 30.53 12.44 8.63
C LEU A 26 30.75 13.51 7.56
N THR A 27 32.00 13.72 7.13
CA THR A 27 32.36 14.90 6.30
C THR A 27 32.96 14.55 4.95
N GLY A 28 33.33 13.29 4.74
CA GLY A 28 34.13 12.83 3.60
C GLY A 28 35.60 13.24 3.67
N LYS A 29 36.08 13.91 4.73
CA LYS A 29 37.45 14.45 4.78
C LYS A 29 38.42 13.50 5.47
N ASP A 30 39.50 13.11 4.78
CA ASP A 30 40.57 12.26 5.31
C ASP A 30 41.96 12.91 5.31
N GLY A 31 42.01 14.24 5.16
CA GLY A 31 43.25 15.02 5.11
C GLY A 31 43.91 15.09 3.74
N GLN A 32 43.58 14.17 2.82
CA GLN A 32 44.03 14.24 1.41
C GLN A 32 43.03 14.98 0.51
N GLY A 33 41.78 15.10 0.97
CA GLY A 33 40.75 15.86 0.27
C GLY A 33 39.37 15.63 0.87
N GLN A 34 38.35 15.83 0.05
CA GLN A 34 36.97 15.49 0.38
C GLN A 34 36.49 14.41 -0.59
N ALA A 35 36.06 13.27 -0.05
CA ALA A 35 35.50 12.18 -0.82
C ALA A 35 34.16 12.59 -1.43
N VAL A 36 34.02 12.36 -2.73
CA VAL A 36 32.75 12.42 -3.45
C VAL A 36 32.40 10.99 -3.85
N VAL A 37 31.32 10.48 -3.26
CA VAL A 37 30.80 9.14 -3.60
C VAL A 37 29.93 9.27 -4.83
N ASP A 38 30.25 8.48 -5.86
CA ASP A 38 29.49 8.40 -7.09
C ASP A 38 28.85 6.99 -7.21
N PRO A 39 27.58 6.84 -6.83
CA PRO A 39 26.87 5.56 -6.91
C PRO A 39 26.65 5.07 -8.34
N ILE A 40 26.78 5.92 -9.36
CA ILE A 40 26.58 5.54 -10.77
C ILE A 40 27.66 4.57 -11.26
N LEU A 41 28.82 4.56 -10.60
CA LEU A 41 29.89 3.58 -10.85
C LEU A 41 29.43 2.13 -10.58
N ASP A 42 28.41 1.94 -9.76
CA ASP A 42 27.78 0.66 -9.43
C ASP A 42 26.54 0.37 -10.31
N ARG A 43 26.40 0.99 -11.49
CA ARG A 43 25.32 0.65 -12.44
C ARG A 43 25.33 -0.82 -12.82
N VAL A 44 24.14 -1.37 -13.07
CA VAL A 44 23.96 -2.76 -13.54
C VAL A 44 24.79 -2.99 -14.81
N LYS A 45 25.64 -4.02 -14.79
CA LYS A 45 26.48 -4.37 -15.94
C LYS A 45 25.72 -5.21 -16.98
N PRO A 46 26.09 -5.16 -18.28
CA PRO A 46 25.54 -6.03 -19.31
C PRO A 46 25.81 -7.54 -19.12
N THR A 47 26.62 -7.92 -18.16
CA THR A 47 26.86 -9.32 -17.80
C THR A 47 26.02 -9.78 -16.61
N GLU A 48 25.36 -8.86 -15.90
CA GLU A 48 24.50 -9.22 -14.77
C GLU A 48 23.17 -9.78 -15.27
N GLU A 49 22.71 -10.83 -14.61
CA GLU A 49 21.45 -11.48 -14.89
C GLU A 49 20.41 -11.05 -13.86
N MET A 50 19.25 -10.64 -14.35
CA MET A 50 18.13 -10.26 -13.53
C MET A 50 17.00 -11.28 -13.67
N GLN A 51 16.26 -11.46 -12.59
CA GLN A 51 14.99 -12.16 -12.57
C GLN A 51 13.89 -11.13 -12.34
N LEU A 52 12.86 -11.16 -13.19
CA LEU A 52 11.69 -10.31 -13.07
C LEU A 52 10.51 -11.20 -12.67
N THR A 53 9.78 -10.75 -11.66
CA THR A 53 8.56 -11.40 -11.18
C THR A 53 7.49 -10.34 -11.03
N ARG A 54 6.25 -10.66 -11.42
CA ARG A 54 5.08 -9.80 -11.22
C ARG A 54 4.14 -10.41 -10.20
N ASP A 55 3.41 -9.57 -9.48
CA ASP A 55 2.37 -9.98 -8.53
C ASP A 55 1.24 -8.94 -8.45
N TYR A 56 0.09 -9.37 -7.94
CA TYR A 56 -1.06 -8.54 -7.59
C TYR A 56 -1.11 -8.40 -6.07
N ASP A 57 -0.85 -7.20 -5.59
CA ASP A 57 -0.56 -6.91 -4.18
C ASP A 57 -1.79 -6.59 -3.34
N SER A 58 -2.72 -5.89 -3.96
CA SER A 58 -3.90 -5.33 -3.30
C SER A 58 -4.95 -4.96 -4.34
N LEU A 59 -6.21 -4.92 -3.92
CA LEU A 59 -7.32 -4.55 -4.78
C LEU A 59 -8.29 -3.64 -4.03
N LEU A 60 -8.82 -2.66 -4.77
CA LEU A 60 -9.86 -1.74 -4.33
C LEU A 60 -10.97 -1.71 -5.38
N GLY A 61 -12.13 -2.26 -5.05
CA GLY A 61 -13.32 -2.25 -5.90
C GLY A 61 -14.45 -1.47 -5.27
N MET A 62 -14.92 -0.41 -5.91
CA MET A 62 -16.16 0.25 -5.50
C MET A 62 -17.31 -0.16 -6.42
N CYS A 63 -18.39 -0.64 -5.81
CA CYS A 63 -19.58 -1.09 -6.49
C CYS A 63 -20.80 -0.82 -5.60
N PRO A 64 -21.98 -0.49 -6.14
CA PRO A 64 -23.21 -0.47 -5.35
C PRO A 64 -23.51 -1.83 -4.69
N ASP A 65 -23.15 -2.92 -5.35
CA ASP A 65 -23.52 -4.28 -4.94
C ASP A 65 -22.36 -4.97 -4.22
N ILE A 66 -22.66 -5.97 -3.40
CA ILE A 66 -21.64 -6.84 -2.80
C ILE A 66 -21.32 -7.94 -3.82
N LYS A 67 -20.05 -7.99 -4.26
CA LYS A 67 -19.54 -8.96 -5.24
C LYS A 67 -18.88 -10.19 -4.60
N VAL A 68 -19.01 -10.35 -3.28
CA VAL A 68 -18.42 -11.46 -2.54
C VAL A 68 -19.34 -12.68 -2.61
N HIS A 69 -18.79 -13.82 -3.03
CA HIS A 69 -19.51 -15.10 -3.12
C HIS A 69 -19.35 -16.00 -1.89
N GLY A 70 -18.49 -15.62 -0.93
CA GLY A 70 -18.28 -16.33 0.34
C GLY A 70 -19.13 -15.79 1.48
N SER A 71 -18.96 -16.38 2.66
CA SER A 71 -19.62 -15.91 3.89
C SER A 71 -18.97 -14.61 4.37
N LEU A 72 -19.78 -13.75 4.98
CA LEU A 72 -19.34 -12.45 5.50
C LEU A 72 -19.37 -12.45 7.02
N THR A 73 -18.24 -12.17 7.65
CA THR A 73 -18.16 -11.91 9.09
C THR A 73 -18.49 -10.44 9.34
N VAL A 74 -19.73 -10.17 9.74
CA VAL A 74 -20.24 -8.83 10.03
C VAL A 74 -19.87 -8.42 11.45
N TYR A 75 -19.57 -7.13 11.63
CA TYR A 75 -19.36 -6.49 12.92
C TYR A 75 -20.58 -5.61 13.22
N PRO A 76 -21.57 -6.10 13.99
CA PRO A 76 -22.76 -5.31 14.33
C PRO A 76 -22.40 -3.96 14.98
N LEU A 77 -21.37 -3.98 15.84
CA LEU A 77 -20.72 -2.80 16.36
C LEU A 77 -19.43 -2.53 15.58
N ALA A 78 -19.37 -1.42 14.85
CA ALA A 78 -18.21 -1.10 14.03
C ALA A 78 -17.03 -0.60 14.86
N LYS A 79 -15.83 -1.09 14.53
CA LYS A 79 -14.58 -0.61 15.10
C LYS A 79 -14.18 0.71 14.44
N ARG A 80 -13.84 1.73 15.25
CA ARG A 80 -13.32 3.00 14.71
C ARG A 80 -12.02 2.82 13.91
N ASP A 81 -11.17 1.87 14.31
CA ASP A 81 -9.92 1.54 13.61
C ASP A 81 -10.17 0.94 12.22
N ASP A 82 -11.31 0.28 12.05
CA ASP A 82 -11.78 -0.19 10.76
C ASP A 82 -12.51 0.93 10.00
N THR A 83 -12.31 2.22 10.28
CA THR A 83 -12.79 3.34 9.42
C THR A 83 -11.69 3.83 8.48
N LEU A 84 -12.01 4.12 7.22
CA LEU A 84 -11.02 4.54 6.25
C LEU A 84 -10.82 6.04 6.41
N THR A 85 -9.73 6.39 7.07
CA THR A 85 -9.34 7.77 7.35
C THR A 85 -8.14 8.23 6.53
N ARG A 86 -7.31 7.28 6.07
CA ARG A 86 -6.06 7.57 5.37
C ARG A 86 -6.28 7.67 3.87
N ASN A 87 -5.60 8.64 3.27
CA ASN A 87 -5.60 8.80 1.82
C ASN A 87 -5.09 7.53 1.14
N THR A 88 -5.93 6.95 0.30
CA THR A 88 -5.58 5.79 -0.52
C THR A 88 -5.15 6.19 -1.91
N HIS A 89 -5.17 7.47 -2.29
CA HIS A 89 -5.03 7.92 -3.69
C HIS A 89 -6.13 7.37 -4.62
N PHE A 90 -7.20 6.82 -4.06
CA PHE A 90 -8.36 6.36 -4.78
C PHE A 90 -9.52 7.37 -4.63
N THR A 91 -10.12 7.72 -5.76
CA THR A 91 -11.21 8.69 -5.86
C THR A 91 -12.34 8.03 -6.62
N TYR A 92 -13.56 8.26 -6.16
CA TYR A 92 -14.76 7.67 -6.76
C TYR A 92 -15.78 8.74 -7.09
N ARG A 93 -16.56 8.51 -8.15
CA ARG A 93 -17.62 9.41 -8.60
C ARG A 93 -18.91 9.05 -7.87
N PHE A 94 -19.15 9.71 -6.74
CA PHE A 94 -20.35 9.49 -5.95
C PHE A 94 -21.54 10.23 -6.57
N GLN A 95 -22.71 9.59 -6.52
CA GLN A 95 -23.97 10.31 -6.68
C GLN A 95 -24.28 11.02 -5.37
N TYR A 96 -24.22 12.34 -5.40
CA TYR A 96 -24.46 13.20 -4.25
C TYR A 96 -25.61 14.16 -4.56
N ARG A 97 -26.76 13.91 -3.94
CA ARG A 97 -28.00 14.65 -4.21
C ARG A 97 -28.36 14.55 -5.71
N ALA A 98 -28.53 15.67 -6.40
CA ALA A 98 -28.82 15.73 -7.85
C ALA A 98 -27.55 15.90 -8.71
N THR A 99 -26.36 15.71 -8.15
CA THR A 99 -25.07 15.94 -8.82
C THR A 99 -24.12 14.75 -8.64
N SER A 100 -23.20 14.55 -9.56
CA SER A 100 -22.08 13.61 -9.35
C SER A 100 -20.82 14.37 -8.93
N LEU A 101 -20.15 13.90 -7.89
CA LEU A 101 -18.92 14.50 -7.37
C LEU A 101 -17.81 13.46 -7.27
N ASP A 102 -16.62 13.87 -7.71
CA ASP A 102 -15.39 13.09 -7.59
C ASP A 102 -14.73 13.36 -6.24
N ILE A 103 -14.88 12.42 -5.30
CA ILE A 103 -14.43 12.61 -3.92
C ILE A 103 -13.41 11.51 -3.55
N ALA A 104 -12.30 11.93 -2.92
CA ALA A 104 -11.33 10.99 -2.41
C ALA A 104 -11.97 10.17 -1.30
N ILE A 105 -11.97 8.84 -1.43
CA ILE A 105 -12.89 7.99 -0.67
C ILE A 105 -12.68 8.10 0.85
N HIS A 106 -11.44 8.31 1.30
CA HIS A 106 -11.10 8.50 2.71
C HIS A 106 -11.71 9.74 3.39
N LYS A 107 -12.33 10.64 2.61
CA LYS A 107 -13.07 11.80 3.13
C LYS A 107 -14.57 11.52 3.30
N VAL A 108 -15.08 10.43 2.72
CA VAL A 108 -16.49 10.11 2.74
C VAL A 108 -16.81 9.28 3.99
N PRO A 109 -17.90 9.59 4.72
CA PRO A 109 -18.34 8.78 5.85
C PRO A 109 -18.46 7.31 5.49
N ASN A 110 -17.82 6.45 6.28
CA ASN A 110 -17.84 5.01 6.03
C ASN A 110 -17.83 4.19 7.31
N ILE A 111 -18.39 3.00 7.21
CA ILE A 111 -18.47 2.02 8.29
C ILE A 111 -18.02 0.65 7.77
N CYS A 112 -17.28 -0.09 8.60
CA CYS A 112 -16.93 -1.48 8.29
C CYS A 112 -18.20 -2.32 8.36
N LEU A 113 -18.60 -2.90 7.22
CA LEU A 113 -19.76 -3.79 7.16
C LEU A 113 -19.35 -5.20 7.59
N GLY A 114 -18.22 -5.69 7.11
CA GLY A 114 -17.74 -7.02 7.45
C GLY A 114 -16.39 -7.36 6.84
N LYS A 115 -15.89 -8.54 7.18
CA LYS A 115 -14.66 -9.13 6.63
C LYS A 115 -14.95 -10.50 6.07
N TRP A 116 -14.27 -10.88 4.99
CA TRP A 116 -14.29 -12.23 4.45
C TRP A 116 -12.85 -12.70 4.26
N GLY A 117 -12.49 -13.84 4.85
CA GLY A 117 -11.08 -14.22 4.97
C GLY A 117 -10.22 -13.25 5.81
N THR A 118 -8.91 -13.45 5.76
CA THR A 118 -7.95 -12.74 6.64
C THR A 118 -7.62 -11.33 6.15
N HIS A 119 -7.63 -11.13 4.83
CA HIS A 119 -7.07 -9.95 4.17
C HIS A 119 -8.12 -9.04 3.52
N ASN A 120 -9.41 -9.37 3.69
CA ASN A 120 -10.47 -8.72 2.94
C ASN A 120 -11.49 -8.04 3.85
N MET A 121 -12.02 -6.91 3.38
CA MET A 121 -12.92 -6.06 4.17
C MET A 121 -13.90 -5.33 3.26
N LEU A 122 -15.19 -5.35 3.65
CA LEU A 122 -16.24 -4.56 3.05
C LEU A 122 -16.49 -3.32 3.90
N ARG A 123 -16.56 -2.17 3.23
CA ARG A 123 -16.95 -0.91 3.87
C ARG A 123 -18.12 -0.31 3.13
N ALA A 124 -19.17 0.03 3.87
CA ALA A 124 -20.26 0.83 3.36
C ALA A 124 -19.86 2.30 3.41
N PHE A 125 -19.77 2.94 2.24
CA PHE A 125 -19.56 4.37 2.08
C PHE A 125 -20.90 5.07 1.91
N ILE A 126 -21.08 6.18 2.64
CA ILE A 126 -22.37 6.85 2.80
C ILE A 126 -22.23 8.29 2.30
N PRO A 127 -22.33 8.54 0.98
CA PRO A 127 -22.15 9.87 0.42
C PRO A 127 -23.20 10.87 0.90
N GLY A 128 -24.41 10.42 1.27
CA GLY A 128 -25.46 11.30 1.79
C GLY A 128 -25.07 12.05 3.07
N LEU A 129 -24.07 11.55 3.79
CA LEU A 129 -23.53 12.12 5.02
C LEU A 129 -22.30 13.03 4.80
N TYR A 130 -21.80 13.10 3.57
CA TYR A 130 -20.58 13.85 3.25
C TYR A 130 -20.80 15.37 3.29
N THR A 131 -19.86 16.06 3.94
CA THR A 131 -19.63 17.52 3.85
C THR A 131 -18.12 17.78 3.89
N GLU A 132 -17.67 18.94 3.39
CA GLU A 132 -16.23 19.26 3.33
C GLU A 132 -15.57 19.38 4.72
N GLU A 133 -16.33 19.79 5.73
CA GLU A 133 -15.84 20.03 7.10
C GLU A 133 -15.85 18.76 7.97
N ARG A 134 -16.55 17.71 7.53
CA ARG A 134 -16.80 16.52 8.32
C ARG A 134 -15.71 15.45 8.11
N GLY A 135 -15.34 14.77 9.19
CA GLY A 135 -14.50 13.57 9.15
C GLY A 135 -15.24 12.31 8.66
N PRO A 136 -14.53 11.27 8.19
CA PRO A 136 -15.11 10.07 7.59
C PRO A 136 -15.72 9.08 8.59
N GLN A 137 -15.69 9.38 9.89
CA GLN A 137 -16.28 8.55 10.93
C GLN A 137 -17.78 8.85 11.07
N LEU A 138 -18.58 7.81 11.31
CA LEU A 138 -19.97 7.97 11.73
C LEU A 138 -20.03 8.37 13.21
N THR A 139 -20.99 9.24 13.54
CA THR A 139 -21.34 9.53 14.94
C THR A 139 -21.96 8.30 15.60
N GLN A 140 -22.09 8.31 16.92
CA GLN A 140 -22.72 7.20 17.64
C GLN A 140 -24.19 7.06 17.24
N ASP A 141 -24.91 8.17 17.09
CA ASP A 141 -26.31 8.17 16.67
C ASP A 141 -26.47 7.62 15.24
N GLU A 142 -25.54 7.95 14.33
CA GLU A 142 -25.55 7.40 12.98
C GLU A 142 -25.24 5.91 12.95
N GLN A 143 -24.36 5.42 13.83
CA GLN A 143 -24.12 3.98 13.98
C GLN A 143 -25.35 3.26 14.54
N ARG A 144 -26.07 3.88 15.50
CA ARG A 144 -27.34 3.38 16.00
C ARG A 144 -28.37 3.26 14.88
N MET A 145 -28.60 4.35 14.13
CA MET A 145 -29.52 4.37 12.99
C MET A 145 -29.12 3.34 11.92
N PHE A 146 -27.83 3.26 11.57
CA PHE A 146 -27.34 2.26 10.62
C PHE A 146 -27.62 0.82 11.09
N TYR A 147 -27.44 0.56 12.39
CA TYR A 147 -27.67 -0.76 12.96
C TYR A 147 -29.15 -1.12 13.07
N GLU A 148 -29.93 -0.32 13.80
CA GLU A 148 -31.32 -0.61 14.18
C GLU A 148 -32.28 -0.48 13.00
N ASP A 149 -32.06 0.51 12.13
CA ASP A 149 -33.00 0.83 11.03
C ASP A 149 -32.53 0.30 9.67
N GLY A 150 -31.27 -0.14 9.56
CA GLY A 150 -30.67 -0.63 8.31
C GLY A 150 -30.27 -2.09 8.38
N LEU A 151 -29.21 -2.38 9.13
CA LEU A 151 -28.55 -3.69 9.16
C LEU A 151 -29.39 -4.76 9.84
N LEU A 152 -29.89 -4.52 11.06
CA LEU A 152 -30.64 -5.52 11.81
C LEU A 152 -31.92 -5.96 11.09
N PRO A 153 -32.76 -5.05 10.55
CA PRO A 153 -33.92 -5.44 9.76
C PRO A 153 -33.53 -6.14 8.46
N ALA A 154 -32.37 -5.82 7.87
CA ALA A 154 -31.91 -6.49 6.66
C ALA A 154 -31.57 -7.95 6.94
N ILE A 155 -30.89 -8.22 8.06
CA ILE A 155 -30.63 -9.58 8.51
C ILE A 155 -31.92 -10.31 8.88
N ALA A 156 -32.89 -9.65 9.50
CA ALA A 156 -34.17 -10.28 9.83
C ALA A 156 -34.98 -10.71 8.59
N ILE A 157 -34.88 -9.95 7.49
CA ILE A 157 -35.52 -10.29 6.21
C ILE A 157 -34.77 -11.42 5.51
N LEU A 158 -33.44 -11.28 5.39
CA LEU A 158 -32.61 -12.21 4.61
C LEU A 158 -32.34 -13.53 5.35
N SER A 159 -32.24 -13.50 6.67
CA SER A 159 -31.95 -14.66 7.50
C SER A 159 -32.73 -14.62 8.83
N PRO A 160 -34.06 -14.88 8.79
CA PRO A 160 -34.94 -14.71 9.95
C PRO A 160 -34.57 -15.55 11.17
N VAL A 161 -33.98 -16.72 10.96
CA VAL A 161 -33.55 -17.60 12.06
C VAL A 161 -32.29 -17.03 12.71
N SER A 162 -31.27 -16.68 11.91
CA SER A 162 -30.00 -16.16 12.42
C SER A 162 -30.15 -14.79 13.07
N SER A 163 -31.13 -13.96 12.66
CA SER A 163 -31.38 -12.65 13.26
C SER A 163 -31.79 -12.73 14.73
N THR A 164 -32.34 -13.86 15.19
CA THR A 164 -32.74 -14.05 16.60
C THR A 164 -31.58 -13.99 17.59
N GLU A 165 -30.36 -14.22 17.12
CA GLU A 165 -29.16 -14.14 17.95
C GLU A 165 -28.48 -12.76 17.92
N TRP A 166 -29.03 -11.80 17.17
CA TRP A 166 -28.53 -10.44 17.12
C TRP A 166 -29.17 -9.63 18.26
N SER A 167 -28.41 -8.69 18.82
CA SER A 167 -28.94 -7.80 19.84
C SER A 167 -30.12 -6.98 19.29
N PRO A 168 -31.16 -6.73 20.09
CA PRO A 168 -32.35 -6.03 19.59
C PRO A 168 -32.15 -4.52 19.44
N SER A 169 -31.12 -3.95 20.08
CA SER A 169 -30.76 -2.53 19.98
C SER A 169 -29.25 -2.31 19.97
N TYR A 170 -28.84 -1.13 19.51
CA TYR A 170 -27.45 -0.67 19.55
C TYR A 170 -26.96 -0.51 20.99
N ASP A 171 -27.84 -0.10 21.90
CA ASP A 171 -27.47 0.06 23.31
C ASP A 171 -27.22 -1.30 23.97
N ASP A 172 -27.98 -2.34 23.60
CA ASP A 172 -27.73 -3.71 24.05
C ASP A 172 -26.43 -4.29 23.46
N LEU A 173 -26.13 -4.01 22.18
CA LEU A 173 -24.82 -4.33 21.60
C LEU A 173 -23.69 -3.68 22.39
N MET A 174 -23.87 -2.40 22.73
CA MET A 174 -22.85 -1.63 23.44
C MET A 174 -22.67 -2.11 24.87
N PHE A 175 -23.76 -2.46 25.54
CA PHE A 175 -23.72 -3.09 26.85
C PHE A 175 -22.95 -4.40 26.80
N ALA A 176 -23.30 -5.31 25.88
CA ALA A 176 -22.65 -6.61 25.73
C ALA A 176 -21.16 -6.49 25.37
N ALA A 177 -20.78 -5.49 24.57
CA ALA A 177 -19.41 -5.28 24.14
C ALA A 177 -18.50 -4.69 25.24
N ARG A 178 -19.03 -4.06 26.30
CA ARG A 178 -18.20 -3.41 27.32
C ARG A 178 -17.63 -4.43 28.31
N ARG A 179 -16.29 -4.49 28.40
CA ARG A 179 -15.57 -5.24 29.43
C ARG A 179 -15.55 -4.46 30.76
N GLU A 180 -15.21 -5.17 31.84
CA GLU A 180 -15.07 -4.57 33.19
C GLU A 180 -14.12 -3.37 33.24
N ASN A 181 -13.06 -3.37 32.43
CA ASN A 181 -12.09 -2.28 32.34
C ASN A 181 -12.52 -1.12 31.40
N GLY A 182 -13.75 -1.14 30.90
CA GLY A 182 -14.30 -0.15 29.97
C GLY A 182 -13.86 -0.31 28.51
N GLN A 183 -13.00 -1.28 28.18
CA GLN A 183 -12.62 -1.58 26.79
C GLN A 183 -13.73 -2.35 26.06
N LEU A 184 -13.80 -2.19 24.74
CA LEU A 184 -14.79 -2.87 23.92
C LEU A 184 -14.26 -4.19 23.37
N ALA A 185 -15.01 -5.26 23.66
CA ALA A 185 -14.94 -6.56 22.99
C ALA A 185 -15.95 -6.57 21.84
N PHE A 186 -15.47 -6.48 20.61
CA PHE A 186 -16.34 -6.47 19.45
C PHE A 186 -16.74 -7.90 19.06
N HIS A 187 -18.03 -8.19 19.16
CA HIS A 187 -18.61 -9.44 18.71
C HIS A 187 -18.82 -9.44 17.19
N THR A 188 -18.79 -10.62 16.59
CA THR A 188 -19.02 -10.84 15.16
C THR A 188 -20.17 -11.80 14.94
N LYS A 189 -20.85 -11.65 13.80
CA LYS A 189 -21.88 -12.56 13.32
C LYS A 189 -21.56 -12.98 11.90
N VAL A 190 -21.88 -14.22 11.54
CA VAL A 190 -21.65 -14.73 10.19
C VAL A 190 -22.94 -14.59 9.39
N VAL A 191 -22.85 -13.94 8.23
CA VAL A 191 -23.89 -13.90 7.22
C VAL A 191 -23.54 -14.95 6.16
N PRO A 192 -24.45 -15.89 5.88
CA PRO A 192 -24.15 -17.02 5.01
C PRO A 192 -24.14 -16.58 3.53
N PRO A 193 -23.36 -17.25 2.66
CA PRO A 193 -23.08 -16.78 1.29
C PRO A 193 -24.32 -16.49 0.44
N GLU A 194 -25.40 -17.25 0.67
CA GLU A 194 -26.64 -17.23 -0.11
C GLU A 194 -27.35 -15.88 -0.08
N VAL A 195 -27.09 -15.06 0.95
CA VAL A 195 -27.77 -13.77 1.16
C VAL A 195 -26.81 -12.58 1.18
N VAL A 196 -25.51 -12.81 1.01
CA VAL A 196 -24.48 -11.75 1.08
C VAL A 196 -24.65 -10.75 -0.06
N ALA A 197 -25.02 -11.21 -1.26
CA ALA A 197 -25.21 -10.34 -2.42
C ALA A 197 -26.34 -9.32 -2.21
N ASP A 198 -27.44 -9.75 -1.57
CA ASP A 198 -28.64 -8.93 -1.36
C ASP A 198 -28.54 -7.98 -0.16
N LEU A 199 -27.52 -8.16 0.69
CA LEU A 199 -27.39 -7.44 1.97
C LEU A 199 -27.30 -5.93 1.78
N ALA A 200 -26.54 -5.44 0.81
CA ALA A 200 -26.38 -4.00 0.60
C ALA A 200 -27.67 -3.32 0.13
N ASP A 201 -28.42 -3.97 -0.77
CA ASP A 201 -29.72 -3.48 -1.24
C ASP A 201 -30.74 -3.46 -0.12
N GLN A 202 -30.80 -4.52 0.68
CA GLN A 202 -31.74 -4.58 1.79
C GLN A 202 -31.42 -3.52 2.87
N ILE A 203 -30.15 -3.24 3.14
CA ILE A 203 -29.75 -2.14 4.03
C ILE A 203 -30.21 -0.79 3.46
N ARG A 204 -30.01 -0.55 2.16
CA ARG A 204 -30.45 0.70 1.50
C ARG A 204 -31.97 0.88 1.62
N ALA A 205 -32.73 -0.17 1.30
CA ALA A 205 -34.19 -0.17 1.36
C ALA A 205 -34.69 0.13 2.77
N ASN A 206 -34.18 -0.58 3.78
CA ASN A 206 -34.61 -0.41 5.17
C ASN A 206 -34.27 0.98 5.72
N LEU A 207 -33.07 1.51 5.41
CA LEU A 207 -32.72 2.87 5.79
C LEU A 207 -33.67 3.89 5.16
N GLU A 208 -34.00 3.72 3.88
CA GLU A 208 -34.96 4.58 3.20
C GLU A 208 -36.37 4.52 3.81
N ASP A 209 -36.88 3.32 4.07
CA ASP A 209 -38.21 3.09 4.64
C ASP A 209 -38.33 3.68 6.06
N ASN A 210 -37.24 3.69 6.83
CA ASN A 210 -37.15 4.34 8.14
C ASN A 210 -36.83 5.85 8.06
N GLY A 211 -36.84 6.45 6.87
CA GLY A 211 -36.69 7.90 6.66
C GLY A 211 -35.25 8.39 6.53
N HIS A 212 -34.25 7.51 6.55
CA HIS A 212 -32.83 7.82 6.44
C HIS A 212 -32.38 7.97 4.99
N ARG A 213 -32.83 9.06 4.34
CA ARG A 213 -32.52 9.34 2.92
C ARG A 213 -31.03 9.38 2.58
N TRP A 214 -30.16 9.61 3.57
CA TRP A 214 -28.71 9.57 3.39
C TRP A 214 -28.18 8.18 3.01
N GLY A 215 -28.94 7.11 3.30
CA GLY A 215 -28.60 5.72 3.00
C GLY A 215 -28.79 5.31 1.54
N ARG A 216 -29.63 6.04 0.76
CA ARG A 216 -29.96 5.70 -0.64
C ARG A 216 -28.74 5.54 -1.55
N GLY A 217 -27.75 6.40 -1.36
CA GLY A 217 -26.52 6.43 -2.16
C GLY A 217 -25.41 5.53 -1.64
N LEU A 218 -25.70 4.62 -0.71
CA LEU A 218 -24.68 3.75 -0.10
C LEU A 218 -24.02 2.90 -1.18
N VAL A 219 -22.68 2.90 -1.18
CA VAL A 219 -21.84 2.10 -2.08
C VAL A 219 -20.82 1.29 -1.29
N ILE A 220 -20.43 0.14 -1.81
CA ILE A 220 -19.57 -0.82 -1.13
C ILE A 220 -18.16 -0.74 -1.68
N LEU A 221 -17.18 -0.55 -0.79
CA LEU A 221 -15.77 -0.78 -1.10
C LEU A 221 -15.40 -2.22 -0.71
N HIS A 222 -14.98 -2.97 -1.72
CA HIS A 222 -14.28 -4.24 -1.65
C HIS A 222 -12.79 -3.94 -1.53
N GLN A 223 -12.17 -4.41 -0.45
CA GLN A 223 -10.76 -4.19 -0.20
C GLN A 223 -10.06 -5.50 0.06
N ILE A 224 -9.01 -5.78 -0.70
CA ILE A 224 -8.05 -6.85 -0.43
C ILE A 224 -6.71 -6.18 -0.13
N ARG A 225 -6.09 -6.49 1.02
CA ARG A 225 -4.81 -5.91 1.42
C ARG A 225 -3.94 -6.88 2.20
N GLY A 226 -2.62 -6.76 1.98
CA GLY A 226 -1.63 -7.50 2.75
C GLY A 226 -1.38 -8.92 2.22
N VAL A 227 -1.57 -9.11 0.92
CA VAL A 227 -1.37 -10.37 0.19
C VAL A 227 -0.14 -10.30 -0.71
N LYS A 228 0.87 -9.53 -0.31
CA LYS A 228 2.09 -9.36 -1.10
C LYS A 228 2.71 -10.72 -1.39
N GLU A 229 3.26 -10.87 -2.60
CA GLU A 229 3.93 -12.09 -3.05
C GLU A 229 3.04 -13.35 -3.13
N SER A 230 1.72 -13.28 -2.89
CA SER A 230 0.83 -14.45 -2.97
C SER A 230 0.55 -14.90 -4.40
N THR A 231 0.72 -14.01 -5.37
CA THR A 231 0.37 -14.21 -6.79
C THR A 231 1.59 -14.07 -7.69
N MET A 232 2.79 -14.41 -7.21
CA MET A 232 4.02 -14.28 -8.00
C MET A 232 3.95 -15.11 -9.30
N HIS A 233 4.17 -14.44 -10.43
CA HIS A 233 4.14 -15.03 -11.76
C HIS A 233 5.15 -14.36 -12.71
N SER A 234 5.38 -14.97 -13.88
CA SER A 234 6.29 -14.41 -14.90
C SER A 234 5.70 -13.15 -15.54
N VAL A 235 6.57 -12.27 -16.04
CA VAL A 235 6.17 -11.06 -16.78
C VAL A 235 5.76 -11.44 -18.20
N SER A 236 4.57 -12.03 -18.33
CA SER A 236 3.95 -12.34 -19.62
C SER A 236 2.44 -12.11 -19.52
N TYR A 237 1.80 -11.84 -20.67
CA TYR A 237 0.34 -11.67 -20.72
C TYR A 237 -0.37 -12.91 -20.17
N ALA A 238 -0.06 -14.09 -20.71
CA ALA A 238 -0.73 -15.35 -20.35
C ALA A 238 -0.60 -15.69 -18.84
N ALA A 239 0.58 -15.50 -18.25
CA ALA A 239 0.76 -15.75 -16.82
C ALA A 239 0.02 -14.72 -15.95
N GLY A 240 -0.08 -13.47 -16.41
CA GLY A 240 -0.88 -12.44 -15.74
C GLY A 240 -2.35 -12.72 -15.74
N ASP A 241 -2.87 -13.08 -16.91
CA ASP A 241 -4.28 -13.40 -17.12
C ASP A 241 -4.72 -14.55 -16.19
N GLN A 242 -3.93 -15.63 -16.16
CA GLN A 242 -4.17 -16.73 -15.21
C GLN A 242 -4.06 -16.28 -13.75
N ALA A 243 -3.05 -15.48 -13.41
CA ALA A 243 -2.83 -15.04 -12.04
C ALA A 243 -3.92 -14.07 -11.52
N ILE A 244 -4.47 -13.19 -12.36
CA ILE A 244 -5.52 -12.25 -11.93
C ILE A 244 -6.84 -12.99 -11.71
N ILE A 245 -7.18 -13.94 -12.57
CA ILE A 245 -8.38 -14.77 -12.40
C ILE A 245 -8.25 -15.64 -11.14
N ALA A 246 -7.10 -16.31 -10.95
CA ALA A 246 -6.83 -17.07 -9.74
C ALA A 246 -6.91 -16.19 -8.49
N PHE A 247 -6.30 -15.00 -8.51
CA PHE A 247 -6.36 -14.03 -7.43
C PHE A 247 -7.80 -13.66 -7.06
N LEU A 248 -8.65 -13.33 -8.04
CA LEU A 248 -10.02 -12.94 -7.77
C LEU A 248 -10.88 -14.13 -7.27
N ARG A 249 -10.65 -15.35 -7.77
CA ARG A 249 -11.31 -16.59 -7.30
C ARG A 249 -10.90 -16.93 -5.86
N ASP A 250 -9.60 -16.88 -5.55
CA ASP A 250 -9.06 -17.12 -4.19
C ASP A 250 -9.66 -16.16 -3.16
N HIS A 251 -9.96 -14.93 -3.62
CA HIS A 251 -10.62 -13.91 -2.81
C HIS A 251 -12.15 -13.87 -2.96
N GLN A 252 -12.76 -14.89 -3.58
CA GLN A 252 -14.21 -15.10 -3.69
C GLN A 252 -14.95 -13.92 -4.36
N LEU A 253 -14.29 -13.24 -5.29
CA LEU A 253 -14.87 -12.17 -6.12
C LEU A 253 -15.30 -12.67 -7.50
N LEU A 254 -14.84 -13.86 -7.90
CA LEU A 254 -15.27 -14.60 -9.07
C LEU A 254 -15.71 -15.99 -8.66
N LYS A 255 -16.65 -16.57 -9.41
CA LYS A 255 -17.02 -17.98 -9.30
C LYS A 255 -16.02 -18.87 -10.05
N GLU A 256 -16.09 -20.17 -9.83
CA GLU A 256 -15.21 -21.14 -10.50
C GLU A 256 -15.37 -21.10 -12.03
N ASP A 257 -16.61 -20.88 -12.51
CA ASP A 257 -16.95 -20.84 -13.94
C ASP A 257 -16.71 -19.46 -14.59
N ASP A 258 -16.31 -18.43 -13.82
CA ASP A 258 -16.07 -17.09 -14.36
C ASP A 258 -14.63 -17.00 -14.91
N ASP A 259 -14.48 -16.93 -16.24
CA ASP A 259 -13.18 -16.90 -16.92
C ASP A 259 -12.69 -15.48 -17.25
N ASP A 260 -13.43 -14.44 -16.87
CA ASP A 260 -13.06 -13.05 -17.08
C ASP A 260 -13.40 -12.16 -15.87
N THR A 261 -13.08 -10.87 -15.98
CA THR A 261 -13.32 -9.87 -14.92
C THR A 261 -14.57 -9.00 -15.16
N TRP A 262 -15.36 -9.32 -16.19
CA TRP A 262 -16.48 -8.49 -16.65
C TRP A 262 -17.56 -8.33 -15.58
N THR A 263 -17.86 -9.40 -14.84
CA THR A 263 -18.89 -9.42 -13.77
C THR A 263 -18.64 -8.39 -12.65
N LEU A 264 -17.38 -7.97 -12.48
CA LEU A 264 -16.98 -6.93 -11.55
C LEU A 264 -17.14 -5.53 -12.14
N THR A 265 -16.80 -5.35 -13.41
CA THR A 265 -16.66 -4.04 -14.07
C THR A 265 -17.90 -3.59 -14.84
N GLU A 266 -18.83 -4.49 -15.15
CA GLU A 266 -20.03 -4.17 -15.95
C GLU A 266 -21.03 -3.25 -15.25
N ALA A 267 -21.07 -3.30 -13.91
CA ALA A 267 -22.08 -2.57 -13.15
C ALA A 267 -21.89 -1.06 -13.31
N PRO A 268 -22.98 -0.28 -13.55
CA PRO A 268 -22.90 1.17 -13.61
C PRO A 268 -22.32 1.75 -12.32
N ASN A 269 -21.41 2.72 -12.46
CA ASN A 269 -20.65 3.28 -11.34
C ASN A 269 -19.81 2.23 -10.59
N SER A 270 -19.38 1.14 -11.23
CA SER A 270 -18.32 0.31 -10.68
C SER A 270 -16.94 0.93 -10.98
N SER A 271 -15.97 0.69 -10.11
CA SER A 271 -14.61 1.18 -10.28
C SER A 271 -13.64 0.26 -9.55
N TRP A 272 -12.88 -0.52 -10.29
CA TRP A 272 -11.98 -1.54 -9.76
C TRP A 272 -10.53 -1.21 -10.12
N TYR A 273 -9.68 -1.19 -9.09
CA TYR A 273 -8.26 -0.92 -9.22
C TYR A 273 -7.46 -2.01 -8.53
N VAL A 274 -6.32 -2.35 -9.11
CA VAL A 274 -5.36 -3.31 -8.57
C VAL A 274 -4.00 -2.63 -8.43
N ASP A 275 -3.28 -2.98 -7.37
CA ASP A 275 -1.86 -2.69 -7.25
C ASP A 275 -1.08 -3.84 -7.89
N THR A 276 -0.45 -3.57 -9.03
CA THR A 276 0.43 -4.53 -9.70
C THR A 276 1.88 -4.22 -9.34
N GLY A 277 2.59 -5.21 -8.82
CA GLY A 277 3.99 -5.12 -8.44
C GLY A 277 4.90 -5.79 -9.48
N LEU A 278 5.99 -5.12 -9.83
CA LEU A 278 7.14 -5.70 -10.52
C LEU A 278 8.31 -5.75 -9.55
N GLN A 279 8.89 -6.93 -9.39
CA GLN A 279 10.09 -7.16 -8.60
C GLN A 279 11.24 -7.56 -9.52
N VAL A 280 12.37 -6.87 -9.35
CA VAL A 280 13.62 -7.18 -10.04
C VAL A 280 14.62 -7.68 -8.99
N ALA A 281 15.15 -8.88 -9.22
CA ALA A 281 16.15 -9.52 -8.38
C ALA A 281 17.43 -9.79 -9.17
N SER A 282 18.59 -9.61 -8.54
CA SER A 282 19.85 -10.07 -9.12
C SER A 282 20.04 -11.55 -8.86
N LYS A 283 20.31 -12.33 -9.93
CA LYS A 283 20.63 -13.76 -9.77
C LYS A 283 21.99 -14.00 -9.10
N GLN A 284 22.83 -12.96 -9.03
CA GLN A 284 24.12 -13.00 -8.36
C GLN A 284 24.04 -12.54 -6.88
N GLY A 285 22.84 -12.31 -6.34
CA GLY A 285 22.67 -11.88 -4.95
C GLY A 285 23.17 -10.46 -4.67
N ARG A 286 23.12 -9.58 -5.67
CA ARG A 286 23.49 -8.15 -5.54
C ARG A 286 22.36 -7.34 -4.89
N CYS A 287 22.72 -6.24 -4.23
CA CYS A 287 21.77 -5.28 -3.69
C CYS A 287 21.34 -4.29 -4.77
N LEU A 288 20.14 -4.47 -5.31
CA LEU A 288 19.56 -3.57 -6.31
C LEU A 288 18.95 -2.33 -5.68
N GLN A 289 19.18 -1.17 -6.29
CA GLN A 289 18.61 0.12 -5.91
C GLN A 289 18.16 0.91 -7.13
N TRP A 290 17.18 1.79 -6.94
CA TRP A 290 16.70 2.70 -7.97
C TRP A 290 17.65 3.89 -8.15
N ARG A 291 18.01 4.15 -9.41
CA ARG A 291 18.79 5.29 -9.85
C ARG A 291 17.87 6.50 -10.00
N THR A 292 18.21 7.63 -9.36
CA THR A 292 17.33 8.80 -9.33
C THR A 292 17.06 9.38 -10.72
N ASP A 293 18.09 9.51 -11.55
CA ASP A 293 18.01 10.07 -12.90
C ASP A 293 17.28 9.15 -13.90
N GLY A 294 17.20 7.85 -13.65
CA GLY A 294 16.46 6.89 -14.47
C GLY A 294 14.95 6.83 -14.18
N GLN A 295 14.47 7.52 -13.14
CA GLN A 295 13.06 7.47 -12.75
C GLN A 295 12.13 8.08 -13.83
N CYS A 296 12.59 9.10 -14.55
CA CYS A 296 11.80 9.72 -15.62
C CYS A 296 11.50 8.74 -16.75
N ASP A 297 12.54 8.07 -17.26
CA ASP A 297 12.42 7.11 -18.36
C ASP A 297 11.56 5.91 -17.97
N LEU A 298 11.74 5.44 -16.72
CA LEU A 298 10.93 4.36 -16.17
C LEU A 298 9.45 4.74 -16.08
N VAL A 299 9.13 5.94 -15.59
CA VAL A 299 7.74 6.42 -15.53
C VAL A 299 7.16 6.61 -16.92
N ALA A 300 7.94 7.16 -17.86
CA ALA A 300 7.52 7.32 -19.26
C ALA A 300 7.15 5.97 -19.89
N ARG A 301 8.00 4.96 -19.72
CA ARG A 301 7.83 3.64 -20.34
C ARG A 301 6.71 2.84 -19.69
N VAL A 302 6.66 2.80 -18.36
CA VAL A 302 5.71 1.99 -17.58
C VAL A 302 4.30 2.56 -17.66
N CYS A 303 4.14 3.88 -17.54
CA CYS A 303 2.83 4.52 -17.63
C CYS A 303 2.44 4.88 -19.07
N ARG A 304 3.30 4.62 -20.08
CA ARG A 304 3.11 5.05 -21.48
C ARG A 304 2.86 6.56 -21.59
N LEU A 305 3.64 7.33 -20.85
CA LEU A 305 3.54 8.79 -20.83
C LEU A 305 4.48 9.41 -21.87
N PRO A 306 4.05 10.48 -22.56
CA PRO A 306 4.98 11.32 -23.31
C PRO A 306 6.09 11.85 -22.41
N GLU A 307 7.32 11.91 -22.91
CA GLU A 307 8.51 12.30 -22.14
C GLU A 307 8.32 13.61 -21.37
N HIS A 308 7.81 14.66 -22.01
CA HIS A 308 7.55 15.95 -21.37
C HIS A 308 6.57 15.86 -20.16
N LYS A 309 5.65 14.88 -20.16
CA LYS A 309 4.76 14.62 -19.04
C LYS A 309 5.46 13.82 -17.95
N ALA A 310 6.22 12.80 -18.32
CA ALA A 310 7.05 12.05 -17.38
C ALA A 310 7.97 13.00 -16.60
N ILE A 311 8.69 13.90 -17.30
CA ILE A 311 9.50 14.95 -16.68
C ILE A 311 8.67 15.78 -15.68
N SER A 312 7.49 16.24 -16.08
CA SER A 312 6.65 17.09 -15.23
C SER A 312 6.19 16.41 -13.92
N VAL A 313 6.01 15.08 -13.95
CA VAL A 313 5.56 14.29 -12.78
C VAL A 313 6.72 13.69 -11.97
N THR A 314 7.96 13.74 -12.47
CA THR A 314 9.17 13.27 -11.75
C THR A 314 10.12 14.39 -11.33
N THR A 315 9.80 15.66 -11.66
CA THR A 315 10.63 16.80 -11.29
C THR A 315 10.52 17.14 -9.79
N PRO A 316 11.65 17.36 -9.08
CA PRO A 316 11.65 17.89 -7.71
C PRO A 316 10.84 19.20 -7.60
N GLY A 317 9.94 19.27 -6.62
CA GLY A 317 9.01 20.39 -6.45
C GLY A 317 7.64 20.17 -7.09
N SER A 318 7.48 19.13 -7.92
CA SER A 318 6.15 18.67 -8.34
C SER A 318 5.34 18.20 -7.14
N LYS A 319 4.08 18.62 -7.02
CA LYS A 319 3.17 18.17 -5.95
C LYS A 319 2.85 16.67 -6.04
N SER A 320 3.08 16.07 -7.21
CA SER A 320 2.86 14.65 -7.45
C SER A 320 4.05 13.79 -7.02
N TYR A 321 5.26 14.34 -6.97
CA TYR A 321 6.51 13.59 -6.81
C TYR A 321 7.05 13.71 -5.39
N THR A 322 7.23 12.56 -4.74
CA THR A 322 7.98 12.46 -3.49
C THR A 322 9.19 11.58 -3.71
N ARG A 323 10.37 12.10 -3.38
CA ARG A 323 11.63 11.39 -3.51
C ARG A 323 12.02 10.73 -2.20
N ASP A 324 12.33 9.43 -2.25
CA ASP A 324 12.72 8.64 -1.08
C ASP A 324 14.22 8.30 -1.19
N MET A 325 15.07 9.25 -0.79
CA MET A 325 16.54 9.13 -0.87
C MET A 325 17.07 8.04 0.07
N ALA A 326 18.00 7.21 -0.43
CA ALA A 326 18.64 6.16 0.35
C ALA A 326 19.99 6.61 0.91
N SER A 327 20.21 6.44 2.22
CA SER A 327 21.51 6.62 2.88
C SER A 327 22.24 7.93 2.55
N HIS A 328 21.50 9.02 2.35
CA HIS A 328 22.02 10.32 1.90
C HIS A 328 22.77 10.32 0.56
N LEU A 329 22.62 9.28 -0.27
CA LEU A 329 23.19 9.20 -1.60
C LEU A 329 22.23 9.84 -2.63
N PRO A 330 22.52 11.06 -3.15
CA PRO A 330 21.58 11.79 -4.00
C PRO A 330 21.46 11.24 -5.42
N ALA A 331 22.10 10.13 -5.75
CA ALA A 331 21.87 9.39 -7.00
C ALA A 331 21.03 8.13 -6.79
N VAL A 332 20.72 7.79 -5.53
CA VAL A 332 20.03 6.56 -5.13
C VAL A 332 18.73 6.94 -4.43
N SER A 333 17.59 6.67 -5.07
CA SER A 333 16.31 6.93 -4.45
C SER A 333 15.19 6.10 -5.04
N GLY A 334 14.30 5.65 -4.17
CA GLY A 334 12.94 5.34 -4.57
C GLY A 334 12.15 6.62 -4.85
N CYS A 335 10.87 6.46 -5.19
CA CYS A 335 9.95 7.58 -5.27
C CYS A 335 8.49 7.13 -5.11
N ARG A 336 7.63 8.10 -4.87
CA ARG A 336 6.17 7.96 -4.89
C ARG A 336 5.61 9.03 -5.81
N ILE A 337 4.72 8.62 -6.71
CA ILE A 337 4.07 9.51 -7.65
C ILE A 337 2.56 9.37 -7.49
N VAL A 338 1.89 10.47 -7.17
CA VAL A 338 0.43 10.56 -7.15
C VAL A 338 0.00 11.29 -8.41
N PHE A 339 -0.58 10.58 -9.36
CA PHE A 339 -0.99 11.16 -10.64
C PHE A 339 -2.26 11.99 -10.45
N SER A 340 -2.35 13.09 -11.20
CA SER A 340 -3.58 13.87 -11.22
C SER A 340 -4.65 13.15 -12.04
N LYS A 341 -5.93 13.44 -11.80
CA LYS A 341 -7.04 12.88 -12.59
C LYS A 341 -7.08 13.30 -14.07
N ARG A 342 -6.15 14.16 -14.50
CA ARG A 342 -6.07 14.55 -15.90
C ARG A 342 -5.50 13.37 -16.67
N ALA A 343 -6.27 12.84 -17.63
CA ALA A 343 -5.87 11.72 -18.46
C ALA A 343 -4.45 11.88 -19.05
N GLN A 344 -4.06 13.11 -19.42
CA GLN A 344 -2.74 13.41 -19.96
C GLN A 344 -1.58 13.17 -18.98
N THR A 345 -1.86 13.02 -17.68
CA THR A 345 -0.85 12.74 -16.65
C THR A 345 -0.86 11.30 -16.18
N GLN A 346 -1.95 10.55 -16.41
CA GLN A 346 -2.08 9.16 -15.96
C GLN A 346 -1.56 8.15 -16.98
N GLY A 347 -1.40 8.59 -18.23
CA GLY A 347 -0.92 7.76 -19.32
C GLY A 347 -1.96 6.76 -19.80
N GLU A 348 -1.52 5.79 -20.60
CA GLU A 348 -2.40 4.83 -21.29
C GLU A 348 -3.17 3.93 -20.30
N TYR A 349 -2.50 3.48 -19.24
CA TYR A 349 -3.07 2.58 -18.23
C TYR A 349 -3.82 3.31 -17.10
N ALA A 350 -4.13 4.60 -17.29
CA ALA A 350 -4.80 5.44 -16.29
C ALA A 350 -4.19 5.31 -14.87
N THR A 351 -2.85 5.26 -14.78
CA THR A 351 -2.15 5.05 -13.51
C THR A 351 -2.51 6.15 -12.51
N SER A 352 -2.93 5.76 -11.30
CA SER A 352 -3.35 6.68 -10.24
C SER A 352 -2.25 6.90 -9.20
N TYR A 353 -1.42 5.88 -8.98
CA TYR A 353 -0.31 5.90 -8.04
C TYR A 353 0.82 5.02 -8.55
N LEU A 354 2.07 5.44 -8.33
CA LEU A 354 3.27 4.65 -8.59
C LEU A 354 4.21 4.75 -7.40
N GLN A 355 4.85 3.64 -7.05
CA GLN A 355 5.86 3.61 -6.00
C GLN A 355 7.06 2.75 -6.40
N MET A 356 8.25 3.35 -6.31
CA MET A 356 9.53 2.68 -6.44
C MET A 356 10.17 2.56 -5.05
N TYR A 357 10.52 1.36 -4.64
CA TYR A 357 11.21 1.12 -3.38
C TYR A 357 12.04 -0.16 -3.44
N THR A 358 12.73 -0.50 -2.35
CA THR A 358 13.51 -1.73 -2.23
C THR A 358 13.05 -2.63 -1.09
N THR A 359 13.27 -3.94 -1.20
CA THR A 359 12.80 -4.92 -0.21
C THR A 359 13.48 -4.80 1.14
N GLU A 360 14.63 -4.12 1.24
CA GLU A 360 15.33 -3.87 2.50
C GLU A 360 14.47 -3.23 3.58
N LYS A 361 13.45 -2.47 3.16
CA LYS A 361 12.49 -1.86 4.09
C LYS A 361 11.83 -2.91 4.98
N SER A 362 11.71 -4.16 4.53
CA SER A 362 11.07 -5.25 5.27
C SER A 362 11.82 -5.60 6.55
N LEU A 363 13.15 -5.48 6.58
CA LEU A 363 13.98 -5.84 7.75
C LEU A 363 13.69 -4.98 8.97
N ILE A 364 13.22 -3.76 8.75
CA ILE A 364 12.89 -2.79 9.80
C ILE A 364 11.42 -2.37 9.75
N TYR A 365 10.58 -3.04 8.94
CA TYR A 365 9.19 -2.67 8.77
C TYR A 365 8.41 -2.96 10.06
N ASN A 366 7.94 -1.90 10.70
CA ASN A 366 7.14 -1.99 11.91
C ASN A 366 6.25 -0.75 12.01
N PRO A 367 5.09 -0.74 11.35
CA PRO A 367 4.20 0.41 11.34
C PRO A 367 3.70 0.75 12.75
N ASP A 368 4.08 1.92 13.24
CA ASP A 368 3.64 2.43 14.55
C ASP A 368 3.54 3.96 14.52
N LYS A 369 2.43 4.50 15.03
CA LYS A 369 2.12 5.95 15.10
C LYS A 369 2.41 6.76 13.82
N GLY A 370 2.18 6.16 12.65
CA GLY A 370 2.38 6.83 11.36
C GLY A 370 3.80 6.72 10.80
N HIS A 371 4.73 6.11 11.53
CA HIS A 371 6.00 5.63 10.99
C HIS A 371 5.80 4.23 10.42
N PHE A 372 6.48 3.90 9.32
CA PHE A 372 6.38 2.60 8.66
C PHE A 372 7.57 1.68 8.93
N GLY A 373 8.68 2.25 9.42
CA GLY A 373 9.85 1.52 9.90
C GLY A 373 10.03 1.73 11.40
N LYS A 374 10.82 0.85 12.03
CA LYS A 374 11.23 0.98 13.43
C LYS A 374 11.92 2.32 13.62
N TYR A 375 11.46 3.11 14.59
CA TYR A 375 11.96 4.45 14.88
C TYR A 375 12.17 4.64 16.38
N VAL A 376 12.90 5.68 16.73
CA VAL A 376 13.05 6.18 18.10
C VAL A 376 12.81 7.68 18.10
N THR A 377 12.11 8.20 19.10
CA THR A 377 11.86 9.65 19.24
C THR A 377 12.99 10.34 20.00
N CYS A 378 13.15 11.66 19.82
CA CYS A 378 14.10 12.44 20.61
C CYS A 378 13.86 12.29 22.12
N GLU A 379 12.60 12.25 22.55
CA GLU A 379 12.25 12.01 23.95
C GLU A 379 12.74 10.64 24.44
N GLN A 380 12.61 9.59 23.62
CA GLN A 380 13.12 8.26 23.96
C GLN A 380 14.65 8.24 24.02
N ILE A 381 15.32 8.95 23.11
CA ILE A 381 16.79 9.12 23.15
C ILE A 381 17.22 9.81 24.44
N LEU A 382 16.58 10.93 24.80
CA LEU A 382 16.87 11.69 26.03
C LEU A 382 16.60 10.86 27.31
N LYS A 383 15.73 9.85 27.22
CA LYS A 383 15.45 8.88 28.29
C LYS A 383 16.37 7.64 28.25
N GLY A 384 17.47 7.69 27.50
CA GLY A 384 18.48 6.62 27.43
C GLY A 384 18.09 5.40 26.59
N LYS A 385 17.10 5.51 25.70
CA LYS A 385 16.72 4.40 24.79
C LYS A 385 17.52 4.36 23.48
N GLY A 386 18.40 5.33 23.26
CA GLY A 386 19.19 5.46 22.03
C GLY A 386 20.16 4.29 21.82
N ASP A 387 20.94 3.96 22.84
CA ASP A 387 22.02 2.97 22.75
C ASP A 387 21.50 1.59 22.33
N ASN A 388 20.49 1.08 23.04
CA ASN A 388 19.87 -0.20 22.71
C ASN A 388 19.21 -0.19 21.32
N PHE A 389 18.64 0.94 20.88
CA PHE A 389 18.11 1.04 19.52
C PHE A 389 19.23 0.95 18.49
N ALA A 390 20.30 1.72 18.67
CA ALA A 390 21.46 1.74 17.78
C ALA A 390 22.16 0.37 17.73
N GLU A 391 22.31 -0.31 18.87
CA GLU A 391 22.99 -1.62 18.98
C GLU A 391 22.20 -2.72 18.26
N ASN A 392 20.89 -2.75 18.45
CA ASN A 392 20.04 -3.69 17.72
C ASN A 392 20.04 -3.42 16.22
N LEU A 393 20.06 -2.15 15.81
CA LEU A 393 20.13 -1.77 14.40
C LEU A 393 21.48 -2.15 13.78
N PHE A 394 22.57 -1.92 14.52
CA PHE A 394 23.93 -2.30 14.16
C PHE A 394 24.04 -3.82 13.92
N HIS A 395 23.59 -4.63 14.87
CA HIS A 395 23.62 -6.09 14.73
C HIS A 395 22.68 -6.61 13.64
N LEU A 396 21.58 -5.91 13.36
CA LEU A 396 20.72 -6.22 12.23
C LEU A 396 21.47 -6.01 10.91
N TYR A 397 22.11 -4.86 10.70
CA TYR A 397 22.86 -4.60 9.46
C TYR A 397 24.09 -5.51 9.31
N LEU A 398 24.79 -5.82 10.41
CA LEU A 398 25.91 -6.76 10.38
C LEU A 398 25.48 -8.16 9.91
N ARG A 399 24.30 -8.62 10.35
CA ARG A 399 23.71 -9.88 9.88
C ARG A 399 23.20 -9.77 8.44
N ALA A 400 22.65 -8.62 8.06
CA ALA A 400 22.14 -8.38 6.71
C ALA A 400 23.25 -8.45 5.64
N ILE A 401 24.46 -7.97 5.95
CA ILE A 401 25.65 -8.09 5.08
C ILE A 401 25.83 -9.53 4.54
N ARG A 402 25.57 -10.54 5.37
CA ARG A 402 25.83 -11.95 5.04
C ARG A 402 24.62 -12.69 4.47
N ASN A 403 23.42 -12.27 4.87
CA ASN A 403 22.21 -13.07 4.67
C ASN A 403 21.19 -12.41 3.75
N ASN A 404 21.36 -11.13 3.41
CA ASN A 404 20.34 -10.35 2.74
C ASN A 404 20.93 -9.60 1.54
N TYR A 405 20.23 -9.67 0.42
CA TYR A 405 20.38 -8.76 -0.69
C TYR A 405 19.08 -7.99 -0.92
N SER A 406 19.19 -6.84 -1.58
CA SER A 406 18.09 -5.94 -1.88
C SER A 406 17.51 -6.23 -3.26
N LEU A 407 16.19 -6.27 -3.35
CA LEU A 407 15.46 -6.34 -4.61
C LEU A 407 14.83 -4.98 -4.89
N ALA A 408 14.78 -4.60 -6.16
CA ALA A 408 14.10 -3.38 -6.58
C ALA A 408 12.64 -3.71 -6.89
N ARG A 409 11.71 -2.92 -6.34
CA ARG A 409 10.28 -3.12 -6.50
C ARG A 409 9.59 -1.85 -7.00
N LEU A 410 8.77 -2.02 -8.02
CA LEU A 410 7.96 -0.99 -8.66
C LEU A 410 6.50 -1.43 -8.57
N GLU A 411 5.67 -0.62 -7.92
CA GLU A 411 4.23 -0.87 -7.80
C GLU A 411 3.46 0.23 -8.52
N VAL A 412 2.41 -0.15 -9.24
CA VAL A 412 1.49 0.78 -9.92
C VAL A 412 0.06 0.43 -9.57
N ARG A 413 -0.74 1.47 -9.33
CA ARG A 413 -2.19 1.34 -9.16
C ARG A 413 -2.91 1.72 -10.43
N ILE A 414 -3.57 0.75 -11.03
CA ILE A 414 -4.24 0.87 -12.33
C ILE A 414 -5.65 0.27 -12.26
N PRO A 415 -6.56 0.67 -13.16
CA PRO A 415 -7.81 -0.04 -13.37
C PRO A 415 -7.59 -1.52 -13.63
N LEU A 416 -8.51 -2.36 -13.15
CA LEU A 416 -8.43 -3.82 -13.24
C LEU A 416 -8.28 -4.32 -14.70
N GLU A 417 -8.88 -3.62 -15.66
CA GLU A 417 -8.80 -3.95 -17.09
C GLU A 417 -7.38 -3.92 -17.66
N PHE A 418 -6.45 -3.16 -17.05
CA PHE A 418 -5.05 -3.07 -17.48
C PHE A 418 -4.08 -3.95 -16.67
N ALA A 419 -4.61 -4.76 -15.75
CA ALA A 419 -3.81 -5.55 -14.81
C ALA A 419 -2.82 -6.51 -15.49
N THR A 420 -3.18 -7.02 -16.67
CA THR A 420 -2.38 -7.97 -17.45
C THR A 420 -1.38 -7.26 -18.36
N ASP A 421 -1.68 -6.04 -18.81
CA ASP A 421 -0.90 -5.29 -19.82
C ASP A 421 0.29 -4.51 -19.23
N VAL A 422 0.22 -4.14 -17.95
CA VAL A 422 1.30 -3.36 -17.35
C VAL A 422 2.57 -4.18 -17.17
N PHE A 423 3.73 -3.51 -17.30
CA PHE A 423 5.09 -4.07 -17.22
C PHE A 423 5.53 -5.00 -18.37
N GLN A 424 4.74 -5.19 -19.42
CA GLN A 424 5.14 -6.05 -20.55
C GLN A 424 6.41 -5.56 -21.28
N ASP A 425 6.63 -4.24 -21.32
CA ASP A 425 7.80 -3.62 -21.98
C ASP A 425 8.89 -3.22 -20.97
N PHE A 426 9.12 -4.04 -19.94
CA PHE A 426 10.21 -3.81 -18.98
C PHE A 426 11.47 -4.56 -19.41
N ASP A 427 12.20 -3.97 -20.36
CA ASP A 427 13.35 -4.60 -20.99
C ASP A 427 14.67 -4.41 -20.23
N ARG A 428 15.73 -5.01 -20.80
CA ARG A 428 17.07 -4.97 -20.23
C ARG A 428 17.70 -3.58 -20.25
N GLU A 429 17.40 -2.78 -21.27
CA GLU A 429 17.94 -1.43 -21.40
C GLU A 429 17.40 -0.56 -20.27
N LEU A 430 16.09 -0.64 -20.01
CA LEU A 430 15.44 0.08 -18.93
C LEU A 430 15.96 -0.35 -17.55
N ILE A 431 16.20 -1.64 -17.34
CA ILE A 431 16.86 -2.14 -16.12
C ILE A 431 18.23 -1.49 -15.93
N GLN A 432 19.06 -1.47 -16.97
CA GLN A 432 20.41 -0.93 -16.89
C GLN A 432 20.44 0.59 -16.70
N SER A 433 19.46 1.30 -17.26
CA SER A 433 19.34 2.75 -17.13
C SER A 433 18.61 3.18 -15.85
N SER A 434 17.92 2.29 -15.14
CA SER A 434 17.15 2.65 -13.94
C SER A 434 17.65 2.03 -12.63
N LEU A 435 18.56 1.06 -12.68
CA LEU A 435 19.04 0.35 -11.51
C LEU A 435 20.55 0.48 -11.28
N LEU A 436 20.89 0.45 -10.01
CA LEU A 436 22.25 0.28 -9.48
C LEU A 436 22.33 -1.09 -8.80
N SER A 437 23.47 -1.73 -8.91
CA SER A 437 23.75 -3.07 -8.38
C SER A 437 24.98 -2.99 -7.49
N PHE A 438 24.76 -3.03 -6.18
CA PHE A 438 25.83 -2.94 -5.18
C PHE A 438 26.22 -4.31 -4.64
N ASP A 439 27.47 -4.41 -4.19
CA ASP A 439 27.89 -5.53 -3.37
C ASP A 439 27.14 -5.49 -2.03
N PRO A 440 26.61 -6.60 -1.52
CA PRO A 440 25.97 -6.61 -0.21
C PRO A 440 26.87 -6.05 0.90
N ASN A 441 28.18 -6.36 0.87
CA ASN A 441 29.10 -5.80 1.86
C ASN A 441 29.17 -4.29 1.75
N ALA A 442 29.36 -3.75 0.54
CA ALA A 442 29.46 -2.30 0.34
C ALA A 442 28.16 -1.60 0.75
N TRP A 443 27.01 -2.11 0.30
CA TRP A 443 25.72 -1.47 0.48
C TRP A 443 25.25 -1.44 1.94
N TRP A 444 25.29 -2.60 2.61
CA TRP A 444 24.93 -2.67 4.02
C TRP A 444 25.98 -1.99 4.91
N SER A 445 27.25 -1.93 4.49
CA SER A 445 28.28 -1.17 5.21
C SER A 445 27.97 0.32 5.24
N VAL A 446 27.47 0.93 4.15
CA VAL A 446 27.07 2.36 4.20
C VAL A 446 26.00 2.61 5.26
N ARG A 447 24.99 1.74 5.33
CA ARG A 447 23.92 1.83 6.34
C ARG A 447 24.45 1.62 7.76
N PHE A 448 25.36 0.66 7.91
CA PHE A 448 26.11 0.40 9.13
C PHE A 448 26.89 1.63 9.60
N LEU A 449 27.64 2.30 8.71
CA LEU A 449 28.47 3.46 9.03
C LEU A 449 27.63 4.60 9.58
N CYS A 450 26.45 4.84 9.01
CA CYS A 450 25.51 5.84 9.51
C CYS A 450 24.97 5.52 10.92
N SER A 451 24.79 4.23 11.25
CA SER A 451 24.32 3.81 12.58
C SER A 451 25.41 3.79 13.65
N TYR A 452 26.65 3.48 13.27
CA TYR A 452 27.77 3.32 14.18
C TYR A 452 28.23 4.65 14.81
N LEU A 453 27.96 5.76 14.13
CA LEU A 453 28.21 7.12 14.63
C LEU A 453 27.38 7.49 15.88
N PHE A 454 26.38 6.70 16.27
CA PHE A 454 25.64 6.94 17.52
C PHE A 454 26.40 6.49 18.78
N PHE A 455 27.46 5.69 18.65
CA PHE A 455 28.23 5.16 19.78
C PHE A 455 29.44 6.02 20.19
N PHE A 456 29.70 7.11 19.45
CA PHE A 456 30.79 8.06 19.65
C PHE A 456 30.23 9.48 19.67
#